data_AF-A0A7S0FRL4-F1
#
_entry.id   AF-A0A7S0FRL4-F1
#
_cell.length_a   1.000
_cell.length_b   1.000
_cell.length_c   1.000
_cell.angle_alpha   90.00
_cell.angle_beta   90.00
_cell.angle_gamma   90.00
#
_symmetry.space_group_name_H-M   'P 1'
#
loop_
_entity.id
_entity.type
_entity.pdbx_description
1 polymer ?
#
loop_
_entity_poly.entity_id
_entity_poly.type
_entity_poly.pdbx_seq_one_letter_code
_entity_poly.pdbx_strand_id
1 'polypeptide(L)'
;TASLGVSFSSVLRLKPEMIEAAKMEVGLGIHGEPGAKTMDLAPANKIVEILMEGILAGKRMQAEAPNGYAVLINNLGGVPPQEMCVFAGALMKSKWASSLKLAVGPAAMCTSLDMNGVSLSLLRLTPDFEAYLTAATEAAAWPKAVAPAFPEPVEGVKGLDPMEGVAPSKDDAVAQLLERACKALINAKQQLDELDGKVGDADCGSTMASAAAKVLEMKDALPLADPKATCSCLSSVLAKSMGGSSGVLLSIMFMGMSGSFEKSGKKAWSEAGAQALMDGLQAMMDAGGAARGSRTMLDALVPAAEAL
;
A
#
# COMPACT_ATOMS: atom_id res chain seq x y z
N THR A 1 6.43 -18.38 33.50
CA THR A 1 6.51 -18.16 32.04
C THR A 1 6.54 -19.48 31.33
N ALA A 2 5.96 -19.55 30.14
CA ALA A 2 6.09 -20.66 29.21
C ALA A 2 6.13 -20.12 27.77
N SER A 3 6.85 -20.81 26.89
CA SER A 3 7.12 -20.35 25.53
C SER A 3 6.99 -21.50 24.55
N LEU A 4 6.53 -21.20 23.33
CA LEU A 4 6.51 -22.13 22.22
C LEU A 4 6.79 -21.37 20.92
N GLY A 5 7.63 -21.95 20.07
CA GLY A 5 8.00 -21.41 18.78
C GLY A 5 7.52 -22.28 17.63
N VAL A 6 7.51 -21.70 16.43
CA VAL A 6 7.36 -22.40 15.16
C VAL A 6 8.36 -21.81 14.17
N SER A 7 8.92 -22.68 13.34
CA SER A 7 9.86 -22.29 12.28
C SER A 7 9.36 -22.79 10.92
N PHE A 8 9.60 -21.99 9.89
CA PHE A 8 9.31 -22.25 8.48
C PHE A 8 10.57 -22.60 7.69
N SER A 9 11.74 -22.22 8.22
CA SER A 9 13.04 -22.73 7.81
C SER A 9 13.99 -22.76 9.01
N SER A 10 14.98 -23.66 9.00
CA SER A 10 16.11 -23.60 9.93
C SER A 10 17.09 -22.47 9.52
N VAL A 11 18.18 -22.34 10.28
CA VAL A 11 19.29 -21.41 10.00
C VAL A 11 19.97 -21.78 8.68
N LEU A 12 19.95 -20.87 7.71
CA LEU A 12 20.54 -21.12 6.39
C LEU A 12 22.07 -20.94 6.40
N ARG A 13 22.59 -20.07 7.28
CA ARG A 13 24.01 -19.67 7.29
C ARG A 13 25.01 -20.70 7.80
N LEU A 14 24.60 -21.65 8.64
CA LEU A 14 25.53 -22.57 9.31
C LEU A 14 25.38 -24.03 8.85
N LYS A 15 24.15 -24.52 8.74
CA LYS A 15 23.85 -25.86 8.24
C LYS A 15 22.37 -25.88 7.81
N PRO A 16 22.07 -25.82 6.50
CA PRO A 16 20.69 -25.73 6.03
C PRO A 16 20.01 -27.10 6.17
N GLU A 17 19.56 -27.43 7.36
CA GLU A 17 18.55 -28.46 7.54
C GLU A 17 17.22 -27.84 7.16
N MET A 18 16.82 -28.08 5.91
CA MET A 18 15.65 -27.47 5.31
C MET A 18 14.39 -28.13 5.86
N ILE A 19 13.51 -27.33 6.43
CA ILE A 19 12.10 -27.69 6.54
C ILE A 19 11.56 -27.79 5.10
N GLU A 20 10.87 -28.89 4.78
CA GLU A 20 10.30 -29.08 3.45
C GLU A 20 9.39 -27.91 3.06
N ALA A 21 9.31 -27.62 1.76
CA ALA A 21 8.44 -26.57 1.26
C ALA A 21 6.99 -26.79 1.71
N ALA A 22 6.31 -25.72 2.11
CA ALA A 22 4.96 -25.74 2.68
C ALA A 22 4.80 -26.60 3.95
N LYS A 23 5.89 -26.85 4.69
CA LYS A 23 5.85 -27.37 6.06
C LYS A 23 6.26 -26.30 7.07
N MET A 24 5.95 -26.57 8.32
CA MET A 24 6.44 -25.82 9.48
C MET A 24 6.74 -26.77 10.63
N GLU A 25 7.67 -26.39 11.49
CA GLU A 25 8.14 -27.19 12.60
C GLU A 25 7.89 -26.49 13.93
N VAL A 26 7.05 -27.09 14.77
CA VAL A 26 6.63 -26.55 16.06
C VAL A 26 7.61 -27.02 17.14
N GLY A 27 8.10 -26.07 17.93
CA GLY A 27 9.01 -26.32 19.05
C GLY A 27 10.47 -26.51 18.65
N LEU A 28 10.85 -26.14 17.42
CA LEU A 28 12.25 -26.14 16.97
C LEU A 28 13.09 -25.22 17.86
N GLY A 29 14.24 -25.73 18.30
CA GLY A 29 15.12 -25.05 19.26
C GLY A 29 15.91 -23.90 18.64
N ILE A 30 16.36 -22.95 19.47
CA ILE A 30 17.11 -21.76 19.02
C ILE A 30 18.54 -22.07 18.53
N HIS A 31 18.98 -23.32 18.58
CA HIS A 31 20.22 -23.77 17.96
C HIS A 31 19.98 -24.77 16.84
N GLY A 32 18.73 -24.89 16.36
CA GLY A 32 18.34 -25.84 15.33
C GLY A 32 18.03 -27.24 15.85
N GLU A 33 17.83 -27.41 17.15
CA GLU A 33 17.43 -28.71 17.71
C GLU A 33 16.05 -29.13 17.16
N PRO A 34 15.83 -30.41 16.82
CA PRO A 34 14.56 -30.88 16.28
C PRO A 34 13.38 -30.50 17.17
N GLY A 35 12.33 -30.02 16.54
CA GLY A 35 11.09 -29.62 17.18
C GLY A 35 10.27 -30.81 17.66
N ALA A 36 9.16 -30.49 18.33
CA ALA A 36 8.23 -31.49 18.83
C ALA A 36 7.41 -32.14 17.71
N LYS A 37 7.12 -31.40 16.63
CA LYS A 37 6.28 -31.87 15.53
C LYS A 37 6.46 -31.06 14.25
N THR A 38 6.55 -31.75 13.12
CA THR A 38 6.41 -31.17 11.77
C THR A 38 4.95 -31.25 11.31
N MET A 39 4.47 -30.21 10.63
CA MET A 39 3.11 -30.15 10.09
C MET A 39 3.06 -29.31 8.81
N ASP A 40 1.94 -29.39 8.09
CA ASP A 40 1.69 -28.52 6.94
C ASP A 40 1.66 -27.05 7.38
N LEU A 41 2.17 -26.18 6.51
CA LEU A 41 2.13 -24.74 6.70
C LEU A 41 0.67 -24.30 6.89
N ALA A 42 0.41 -23.60 7.98
CA ALA A 42 -0.93 -23.16 8.34
C ALA A 42 -1.04 -21.62 8.28
N PRO A 43 -2.26 -21.07 8.11
CA PRO A 43 -2.47 -19.62 8.23
C PRO A 43 -2.18 -19.12 9.65
N ALA A 44 -1.83 -17.84 9.78
CA ALA A 44 -1.36 -17.24 11.02
C ALA A 44 -2.31 -17.43 12.22
N ASN A 45 -3.63 -17.39 12.01
CA ASN A 45 -4.62 -17.65 13.06
C ASN A 45 -4.52 -19.08 13.62
N LYS A 46 -4.28 -20.08 12.76
CA LYS A 46 -4.08 -21.47 13.18
C LYS A 46 -2.75 -21.68 13.86
N ILE A 47 -1.70 -21.00 13.42
CA ILE A 47 -0.41 -21.00 14.13
C ILE A 47 -0.57 -20.42 15.53
N VAL A 48 -1.25 -19.28 15.68
CA VAL A 48 -1.56 -18.69 16.99
C VAL A 48 -2.32 -19.69 17.87
N GLU A 49 -3.33 -20.38 17.33
CA GLU A 49 -4.07 -21.41 18.07
C GLU A 49 -3.14 -22.51 18.58
N ILE A 50 -2.31 -23.08 17.70
CA ILE A 50 -1.36 -24.15 18.05
C ILE A 50 -0.40 -23.69 19.14
N LEU A 51 0.17 -22.49 19.02
CA LEU A 51 1.14 -21.97 19.97
C LEU A 51 0.50 -21.67 21.33
N MET A 52 -0.64 -20.97 21.33
CA MET A 52 -1.34 -20.60 22.57
C MET A 52 -1.87 -21.84 23.31
N GLU A 53 -2.47 -22.80 22.61
CA GLU A 53 -2.95 -24.05 23.22
C GLU A 53 -1.79 -24.89 23.76
N GLY A 54 -0.70 -25.01 23.00
CA GLY A 54 0.51 -25.69 23.45
C GLY A 54 1.13 -25.07 24.71
N ILE A 55 1.20 -23.74 24.77
CA ILE A 55 1.71 -23.02 25.95
C ILE A 55 0.79 -23.23 27.16
N LEU A 56 -0.52 -23.05 26.98
CA LEU A 56 -1.51 -23.11 28.08
C LEU A 56 -1.74 -24.53 28.61
N ALA A 57 -1.55 -25.56 27.78
CA ALA A 57 -1.63 -26.97 28.21
C ALA A 57 -0.47 -27.37 29.14
N GLY A 58 0.65 -26.65 29.11
CA GLY A 58 1.82 -26.94 29.92
C GLY A 58 1.54 -26.81 31.42
N LYS A 59 2.07 -27.74 32.24
CA LYS A 59 1.87 -27.77 33.71
C LYS A 59 2.15 -26.42 34.41
N ARG A 60 3.13 -25.66 33.89
CA ARG A 60 3.47 -24.32 34.42
C ARG A 60 2.35 -23.29 34.23
N MET A 61 1.44 -23.49 33.28
CA MET A 61 0.38 -22.55 32.89
C MET A 61 -1.01 -22.94 33.40
N GLN A 62 -1.18 -24.09 34.05
CA GLN A 62 -2.47 -24.58 34.54
C GLN A 62 -3.06 -23.81 35.73
N ALA A 63 -2.24 -23.07 36.48
CA ALA A 63 -2.73 -22.21 37.55
C ALA A 63 -3.46 -20.97 37.00
N GLU A 64 -4.47 -20.50 37.73
CA GLU A 64 -5.31 -19.35 37.36
C GLU A 64 -4.49 -18.09 37.06
N ALA A 65 -5.03 -17.25 36.16
CA ALA A 65 -4.44 -15.99 35.74
C ALA A 65 -5.46 -14.85 35.86
N PRO A 66 -5.88 -14.46 37.08
CA PRO A 66 -6.93 -13.45 37.29
C PRO A 66 -6.57 -12.07 36.72
N ASN A 67 -5.28 -11.73 36.68
CA ASN A 67 -4.79 -10.48 36.07
C ASN A 67 -4.43 -10.64 34.58
N GLY A 68 -4.72 -11.79 33.97
CA GLY A 68 -4.34 -12.10 32.59
C GLY A 68 -2.84 -12.32 32.41
N TYR A 69 -2.37 -12.07 31.19
CA TYR A 69 -1.01 -12.40 30.74
C TYR A 69 -0.30 -11.20 30.11
N ALA A 70 1.02 -11.16 30.27
CA ALA A 70 1.91 -10.50 29.34
C ALA A 70 2.34 -11.50 28.26
N VAL A 71 2.36 -11.06 27.00
CA VAL A 71 2.87 -11.84 25.87
C VAL A 71 4.12 -11.19 25.30
N LEU A 72 5.17 -11.98 25.07
CA LEU A 72 6.26 -11.61 24.18
C LEU A 72 6.00 -12.24 22.81
N ILE A 73 5.95 -11.39 21.78
CA ILE A 73 5.86 -11.80 20.37
C ILE A 73 7.27 -11.67 19.78
N ASN A 74 7.98 -12.79 19.69
CA ASN A 74 9.39 -12.83 19.32
C ASN A 74 9.59 -13.30 17.88
N ASN A 75 10.39 -12.56 17.12
CA ASN A 75 10.91 -12.96 15.82
C ASN A 75 12.20 -13.76 16.02
N LEU A 76 12.27 -14.97 15.48
CA LEU A 76 13.45 -15.84 15.58
C LEU A 76 14.59 -15.40 14.64
N GLY A 77 14.37 -14.40 13.79
CA GLY A 77 15.40 -13.69 13.05
C GLY A 77 14.96 -13.30 11.64
N GLY A 78 14.49 -14.28 10.87
CA GLY A 78 14.26 -14.17 9.43
C GLY A 78 12.86 -13.77 8.99
N VAL A 79 11.91 -13.54 9.91
CA VAL A 79 10.52 -13.21 9.53
C VAL A 79 10.42 -11.74 9.11
N PRO A 80 9.87 -11.40 7.92
CA PRO A 80 9.64 -10.02 7.52
C PRO A 80 8.75 -9.23 8.50
N PRO A 81 8.99 -7.93 8.70
CA PRO A 81 8.17 -7.11 9.60
C PRO A 81 6.66 -7.14 9.29
N GLN A 82 6.29 -7.21 8.01
CA GLN A 82 4.89 -7.29 7.57
C GLN A 82 4.23 -8.59 8.04
N GLU A 83 4.93 -9.72 7.97
CA GLU A 83 4.43 -11.01 8.45
C GLU A 83 4.32 -11.04 9.98
N MET A 84 5.27 -10.39 10.68
CA MET A 84 5.17 -10.18 12.13
C MET A 84 3.93 -9.36 12.52
N CYS A 85 3.57 -8.33 11.74
CA CYS A 85 2.32 -7.57 11.92
C CYS A 85 1.08 -8.44 11.68
N VAL A 86 1.09 -9.28 10.64
CA VAL A 86 -0.01 -10.23 10.37
C VAL A 86 -0.17 -11.22 11.53
N PHE A 87 0.93 -11.77 12.04
CA PHE A 87 0.93 -12.69 13.17
C PHE A 87 0.44 -12.03 14.47
N ALA A 88 0.93 -10.83 14.79
CA ALA A 88 0.45 -10.05 15.92
C ALA A 88 -1.04 -9.71 15.78
N GLY A 89 -1.50 -9.31 14.59
CA GLY A 89 -2.90 -9.06 14.30
C GLY A 89 -3.78 -10.30 14.47
N ALA A 90 -3.29 -11.48 14.07
CA ALA A 90 -3.98 -12.75 14.29
C ALA A 90 -4.11 -13.07 15.80
N LEU A 91 -3.07 -12.78 16.59
CA LEU A 91 -3.12 -12.92 18.05
C LEU A 91 -4.14 -11.97 18.69
N MET A 92 -4.16 -10.70 18.26
CA MET A 92 -5.09 -9.70 18.79
C MET A 92 -6.55 -9.92 18.38
N LYS A 93 -6.81 -10.70 17.33
CA LYS A 93 -8.16 -11.13 16.93
C LYS A 93 -8.55 -12.51 17.49
N SER A 94 -7.66 -13.16 18.23
CA SER A 94 -7.90 -14.50 18.76
C SER A 94 -8.83 -14.49 19.98
N LYS A 95 -9.35 -15.67 20.35
CA LYS A 95 -10.16 -15.87 21.57
C LYS A 95 -9.41 -15.51 22.87
N TRP A 96 -8.08 -15.37 22.84
CA TRP A 96 -7.26 -15.02 24.00
C TRP A 96 -6.99 -13.52 24.13
N ALA A 97 -7.35 -12.69 23.14
CA ALA A 97 -6.98 -11.27 23.09
C ALA A 97 -7.36 -10.50 24.37
N SER A 98 -8.56 -10.74 24.90
CA SER A 98 -9.05 -10.10 26.14
C SER A 98 -8.23 -10.46 27.40
N SER A 99 -7.52 -11.59 27.36
CA SER A 99 -6.67 -12.08 28.44
C SER A 99 -5.22 -11.57 28.35
N LEU A 100 -4.83 -10.97 27.22
CA LEU A 100 -3.51 -10.38 27.03
C LEU A 100 -3.56 -8.91 27.46
N LYS A 101 -2.99 -8.61 28.63
CA LYS A 101 -3.00 -7.24 29.20
C LYS A 101 -1.78 -6.44 28.80
N LEU A 102 -0.66 -7.10 28.55
CA LEU A 102 0.57 -6.49 28.07
C LEU A 102 1.14 -7.28 26.90
N ALA A 103 1.71 -6.57 25.93
CA ALA A 103 2.46 -7.13 24.83
C ALA A 103 3.86 -6.49 24.77
N VAL A 104 4.86 -7.33 24.52
CA VAL A 104 6.25 -6.97 24.23
C VAL A 104 6.53 -7.44 22.80
N GLY A 105 7.01 -6.56 21.94
CA GLY A 105 7.14 -6.83 20.51
C GLY A 105 5.85 -6.52 19.71
N PRO A 106 5.74 -6.98 18.44
CA PRO A 106 6.63 -7.92 17.76
C PRO A 106 8.05 -7.37 17.57
N ALA A 107 9.07 -8.14 17.97
CA ALA A 107 10.47 -7.74 17.83
C ALA A 107 11.40 -8.96 17.78
N ALA A 108 12.58 -8.79 17.20
CA ALA A 108 13.67 -9.77 17.28
C ALA A 108 14.33 -9.64 18.67
N MET A 109 13.93 -10.50 19.61
CA MET A 109 14.40 -10.45 21.00
C MET A 109 15.38 -11.58 21.29
N CYS A 110 14.94 -12.82 21.10
CA CYS A 110 15.75 -14.02 21.26
C CYS A 110 15.76 -14.76 19.92
N THR A 111 16.72 -14.42 19.08
CA THR A 111 16.84 -14.93 17.71
C THR A 111 17.66 -16.22 17.65
N SER A 112 17.45 -16.99 16.60
CA SER A 112 18.36 -18.01 16.10
C SER A 112 18.91 -17.60 14.73
N LEU A 113 19.87 -16.67 14.71
CA LEU A 113 20.46 -16.13 13.48
C LEU A 113 19.41 -15.64 12.48
N ASP A 114 19.30 -16.29 11.32
CA ASP A 114 18.37 -15.98 10.23
C ASP A 114 17.19 -16.96 10.14
N MET A 115 16.92 -17.71 11.20
CA MET A 115 15.79 -18.63 11.27
C MET A 115 14.48 -17.91 10.96
N ASN A 116 13.78 -18.37 9.94
CA ASN A 116 12.45 -17.87 9.62
C ASN A 116 11.45 -18.55 10.54
N GLY A 117 11.07 -17.88 11.63
CA GLY A 117 10.13 -18.42 12.61
C GLY A 117 9.74 -17.41 13.68
N VAL A 118 8.68 -17.73 14.41
CA VAL A 118 8.13 -16.90 15.49
C VAL A 118 8.02 -17.70 16.78
N SER A 119 8.03 -17.00 17.90
CA SER A 119 7.67 -17.61 19.19
C SER A 119 6.80 -16.69 20.03
N LEU A 120 5.93 -17.32 20.81
CA LEU A 120 5.15 -16.65 21.85
C LEU A 120 5.70 -17.08 23.20
N SER A 121 5.82 -16.12 24.12
CA SER A 121 6.07 -16.41 25.53
C SER A 121 4.99 -15.76 26.38
N LEU A 122 4.31 -16.54 27.22
CA LEU A 122 3.31 -16.04 28.15
C LEU A 122 3.86 -15.98 29.58
N LEU A 123 3.66 -14.83 30.22
CA LEU A 123 3.88 -14.62 31.63
C LEU A 123 2.53 -14.30 32.30
N ARG A 124 2.14 -15.07 33.33
CA ARG A 124 1.01 -14.71 34.19
C ARG A 124 1.32 -13.41 34.92
N LEU A 125 0.41 -12.46 34.88
CA LEU A 125 0.61 -11.17 35.53
C LEU A 125 0.29 -11.21 37.02
N THR A 126 1.20 -10.59 37.76
CA THR A 126 0.98 -10.06 39.11
C THR A 126 1.11 -8.54 39.03
N PRO A 127 0.60 -7.78 40.01
CA PRO A 127 0.81 -6.33 40.06
C PRO A 127 2.29 -5.93 39.94
N ASP A 128 3.18 -6.68 40.59
CA ASP A 128 4.63 -6.46 40.50
C ASP A 128 5.17 -6.67 39.09
N PHE A 129 4.78 -7.76 38.41
CA PHE A 129 5.25 -8.02 37.04
C PHE A 129 4.74 -6.98 36.04
N GLU A 130 3.51 -6.50 36.20
CA GLU A 130 2.99 -5.40 35.39
C GLU A 130 3.81 -4.12 35.61
N ALA A 131 4.12 -3.78 36.86
CA ALA A 131 4.96 -2.63 37.19
C ALA A 131 6.37 -2.76 36.61
N TYR A 132 7.00 -3.93 36.72
CA TYR A 132 8.36 -4.15 36.22
C TYR A 132 8.44 -4.14 34.69
N LEU A 133 7.47 -4.73 33.98
CA LEU A 133 7.48 -4.77 32.52
C LEU A 133 7.23 -3.39 31.88
N THR A 134 6.53 -2.50 32.58
CA THR A 134 6.17 -1.16 32.09
C THR A 134 7.11 -0.06 32.56
N ALA A 135 8.02 -0.36 33.50
CA ALA A 135 9.03 0.56 34.00
C ALA A 135 10.00 1.02 32.89
N ALA A 136 10.49 2.26 33.01
CA ALA A 136 11.52 2.78 32.12
C ALA A 136 12.84 2.02 32.32
N THR A 137 13.59 1.84 31.24
CA THR A 137 14.90 1.18 31.24
C THR A 137 15.79 1.79 30.16
N GLU A 138 17.10 1.74 30.39
CA GLU A 138 18.13 2.14 29.41
C GLU A 138 18.59 0.95 28.54
N ALA A 139 17.99 -0.23 28.71
CA ALA A 139 18.31 -1.41 27.91
C ALA A 139 17.99 -1.16 26.42
N ALA A 140 19.04 -1.14 25.59
CA ALA A 140 18.95 -0.72 24.18
C ALA A 140 17.95 -1.51 23.33
N ALA A 141 17.68 -2.77 23.66
CA ALA A 141 16.85 -3.67 22.87
C ALA A 141 15.53 -4.05 23.56
N TRP A 142 15.14 -3.38 24.66
CA TRP A 142 13.86 -3.68 25.34
C TRP A 142 12.73 -2.83 24.74
N PRO A 143 11.80 -3.42 23.96
CA PRO A 143 10.59 -2.71 23.58
C PRO A 143 9.72 -2.60 24.83
N LYS A 144 9.30 -1.38 25.15
CA LYS A 144 8.39 -1.12 26.27
C LYS A 144 7.16 -2.02 26.17
N ALA A 145 6.78 -2.67 27.27
CA ALA A 145 5.52 -3.42 27.31
C ALA A 145 4.34 -2.44 27.24
N VAL A 146 3.37 -2.73 26.36
CA VAL A 146 2.19 -1.88 26.15
C VAL A 146 0.91 -2.70 26.21
N ALA A 147 -0.19 -2.06 26.57
CA ALA A 147 -1.50 -2.67 26.39
C ALA A 147 -1.73 -2.90 24.89
N PRO A 148 -1.99 -4.15 24.45
CA PRO A 148 -2.22 -4.41 23.04
C PRO A 148 -3.54 -3.80 22.58
N ALA A 149 -3.55 -3.21 21.38
CA ALA A 149 -4.74 -2.66 20.75
C ALA A 149 -4.73 -2.96 19.25
N PHE A 150 -5.92 -3.20 18.68
CA PHE A 150 -6.11 -3.25 17.24
C PHE A 150 -6.60 -1.87 16.77
N PRO A 151 -6.11 -1.32 15.64
CA PRO A 151 -6.55 -0.02 15.18
C PRO A 151 -8.04 -0.03 14.83
N GLU A 152 -8.76 0.96 15.31
CA GLU A 152 -10.16 1.21 14.94
C GLU A 152 -10.21 1.91 13.57
N PRO A 153 -11.13 1.52 12.68
CA PRO A 153 -11.34 2.24 11.42
C PRO A 153 -11.70 3.72 11.67
N VAL A 154 -11.05 4.62 10.93
CA VAL A 154 -11.39 6.05 10.92
C VAL A 154 -12.13 6.40 9.64
N GLU A 155 -13.02 7.39 9.70
CA GLU A 155 -13.74 7.88 8.52
C GLU A 155 -12.75 8.50 7.51
N GLY A 156 -12.92 8.18 6.23
CA GLY A 156 -12.08 8.73 5.16
C GLY A 156 -12.32 10.23 4.94
N VAL A 157 -11.32 10.91 4.36
CA VAL A 157 -11.43 12.33 3.99
C VAL A 157 -12.41 12.50 2.82
N LYS A 158 -13.41 13.37 2.98
CA LYS A 158 -14.40 13.73 1.94
C LYS A 158 -13.90 14.92 1.09
N GLY A 159 -14.45 15.12 -0.11
CA GLY A 159 -14.10 16.26 -0.96
C GLY A 159 -12.77 16.15 -1.70
N LEU A 160 -12.19 14.94 -1.79
CA LEU A 160 -10.94 14.72 -2.54
C LEU A 160 -11.15 14.58 -4.05
N ASP A 161 -12.40 14.40 -4.50
CA ASP A 161 -12.72 14.27 -5.91
C ASP A 161 -12.96 15.66 -6.53
N PRO A 162 -12.14 16.10 -7.51
CA PRO A 162 -12.35 17.37 -8.19
C PRO A 162 -13.70 17.52 -8.91
N MET A 163 -14.44 16.42 -9.11
CA MET A 163 -15.79 16.46 -9.67
C MET A 163 -16.87 16.69 -8.61
N GLU A 164 -16.58 16.51 -7.32
CA GLU A 164 -17.55 16.65 -6.24
C GLU A 164 -17.97 18.13 -6.10
N GLY A 165 -19.27 18.40 -6.28
CA GLY A 165 -19.83 19.75 -6.14
C GLY A 165 -19.62 20.68 -7.34
N VAL A 166 -19.04 20.20 -8.46
CA VAL A 166 -18.87 21.00 -9.68
C VAL A 166 -20.10 20.88 -10.58
N ALA A 167 -20.69 22.02 -10.94
CA ALA A 167 -21.86 22.07 -11.83
C ALA A 167 -21.45 21.98 -13.31
N PRO A 168 -22.15 21.18 -14.13
CA PRO A 168 -21.91 21.12 -15.57
C PRO A 168 -22.16 22.48 -16.26
N SER A 169 -21.42 22.76 -17.32
CA SER A 169 -21.56 23.98 -18.12
C SER A 169 -21.16 23.71 -19.57
N LYS A 170 -21.64 24.54 -20.50
CA LYS A 170 -21.51 24.29 -21.94
C LYS A 170 -20.63 25.32 -22.63
N ASP A 171 -19.73 24.84 -23.48
CA ASP A 171 -19.00 25.60 -24.48
C ASP A 171 -18.88 24.72 -25.72
N ASP A 172 -19.51 25.13 -26.83
CA ASP A 172 -19.58 24.31 -28.04
C ASP A 172 -18.22 24.13 -28.72
N ALA A 173 -17.34 25.13 -28.62
CA ALA A 173 -16.01 25.05 -29.22
C ALA A 173 -15.14 24.06 -28.44
N VAL A 174 -15.17 24.12 -27.10
CA VAL A 174 -14.46 23.17 -26.23
C VAL A 174 -15.04 21.76 -26.39
N ALA A 175 -16.36 21.63 -26.44
CA ALA A 175 -17.05 20.37 -26.69
C ALA A 175 -16.60 19.69 -28.00
N GLN A 176 -16.54 20.45 -29.09
CA GLN A 176 -16.10 19.95 -30.40
C GLN A 176 -14.61 19.60 -30.40
N LEU A 177 -13.77 20.40 -29.74
CA LEU A 177 -12.34 20.11 -29.60
C LEU A 177 -12.10 18.82 -28.83
N LEU A 178 -12.77 18.66 -27.68
CA LEU A 178 -12.68 17.48 -26.82
C LEU A 178 -13.12 16.23 -27.57
N GLU A 179 -14.23 16.30 -28.31
CA GLU A 179 -14.70 15.21 -29.14
C GLU A 179 -13.68 14.79 -30.21
N ARG A 180 -13.10 15.77 -30.91
CA ARG A 180 -12.11 15.50 -31.97
C ARG A 180 -10.87 14.84 -31.39
N ALA A 181 -10.36 15.33 -30.27
CA ALA A 181 -9.20 14.75 -29.58
C ALA A 181 -9.48 13.32 -29.13
N CYS A 182 -10.63 13.07 -28.48
CA CYS A 182 -10.99 11.74 -28.02
C CYS A 182 -11.19 10.75 -29.18
N LYS A 183 -11.87 11.15 -30.25
CA LYS A 183 -12.05 10.31 -31.45
C LYS A 183 -10.70 9.99 -32.12
N ALA A 184 -9.75 10.93 -32.15
CA ALA A 184 -8.40 10.68 -32.67
C ALA A 184 -7.67 9.60 -31.87
N LEU A 185 -7.71 9.68 -30.52
CA LEU A 185 -7.10 8.67 -29.65
C LEU A 185 -7.74 7.28 -29.81
N ILE A 186 -9.08 7.22 -29.89
CA ILE A 186 -9.81 5.97 -30.11
C ILE A 186 -9.43 5.34 -31.45
N ASN A 187 -9.37 6.15 -32.52
CA ASN A 187 -9.01 5.66 -33.86
C ASN A 187 -7.55 5.21 -33.95
N ALA A 188 -6.65 5.80 -33.15
CA ALA A 188 -5.24 5.44 -33.11
C ALA A 188 -4.95 4.18 -32.29
N LYS A 189 -5.95 3.62 -31.58
CA LYS A 189 -5.79 2.48 -30.65
C LYS A 189 -4.88 1.37 -31.20
N GLN A 190 -5.26 0.79 -32.33
CA GLN A 190 -4.54 -0.37 -32.88
C GLN A 190 -3.09 -0.01 -33.24
N GLN A 191 -2.89 1.12 -33.91
CA GLN A 191 -1.56 1.57 -34.30
C GLN A 191 -0.66 1.83 -33.09
N LEU A 192 -1.20 2.41 -32.02
CA LEU A 192 -0.46 2.66 -30.79
C LEU A 192 -0.10 1.35 -30.07
N ASP A 193 -1.04 0.40 -29.96
CA ASP A 193 -0.77 -0.93 -29.39
C ASP A 193 0.32 -1.68 -30.20
N GLU A 194 0.29 -1.58 -31.54
CA GLU A 194 1.29 -2.21 -32.43
C GLU A 194 2.70 -1.61 -32.28
N LEU A 195 2.79 -0.28 -32.10
CA LEU A 195 4.06 0.41 -31.86
C LEU A 195 4.60 0.10 -30.47
N ASP A 196 3.72 0.15 -29.47
CA ASP A 196 4.06 -0.12 -28.08
C ASP A 196 4.52 -1.58 -27.90
N GLY A 197 3.83 -2.55 -28.51
CA GLY A 197 4.21 -3.97 -28.45
C GLY A 197 5.57 -4.33 -29.06
N LYS A 198 6.28 -3.37 -29.69
CA LYS A 198 7.68 -3.59 -30.12
C LYS A 198 8.66 -3.61 -28.94
N VAL A 199 8.39 -2.85 -27.89
CA VAL A 199 9.32 -2.63 -26.76
C VAL A 199 8.65 -2.50 -25.38
N GLY A 200 7.34 -2.27 -25.34
CA GLY A 200 6.49 -2.19 -24.16
C GLY A 200 5.56 -3.40 -24.03
N ASP A 201 4.42 -3.21 -23.39
CA ASP A 201 3.43 -4.25 -23.06
C ASP A 201 2.21 -4.29 -24.02
N ALA A 202 2.22 -3.44 -25.06
CA ALA A 202 1.21 -3.40 -26.11
C ALA A 202 -0.17 -2.95 -25.64
N ASP A 203 -0.21 -2.06 -24.63
CA ASP A 203 -1.45 -1.57 -24.04
C ASP A 203 -1.66 -0.06 -24.20
N CYS A 204 -0.66 0.68 -24.70
CA CYS A 204 -0.71 2.14 -24.77
C CYS A 204 -1.95 2.67 -25.51
N GLY A 205 -2.26 2.12 -26.68
CA GLY A 205 -3.42 2.50 -27.46
C GLY A 205 -4.74 2.14 -26.79
N SER A 206 -4.82 0.95 -26.20
CA SER A 206 -5.97 0.47 -25.44
C SER A 206 -6.25 1.36 -24.23
N THR A 207 -5.22 1.74 -23.48
CA THR A 207 -5.28 2.63 -22.32
C THR A 207 -5.75 4.03 -22.72
N MET A 208 -5.20 4.62 -23.79
CA MET A 208 -5.61 5.94 -24.29
C MET A 208 -7.05 5.94 -24.83
N ALA A 209 -7.44 4.89 -25.57
CA ALA A 209 -8.78 4.78 -26.13
C ALA A 209 -9.86 4.60 -25.05
N SER A 210 -9.57 3.83 -24.00
CA SER A 210 -10.49 3.66 -22.86
C SER A 210 -10.74 5.00 -22.15
N ALA A 211 -9.67 5.75 -21.89
CA ALA A 211 -9.75 7.09 -21.30
C ALA A 211 -10.59 8.05 -22.14
N ALA A 212 -10.30 8.11 -23.44
CA ALA A 212 -11.00 8.94 -24.40
C ALA A 212 -12.50 8.60 -24.48
N ALA A 213 -12.84 7.30 -24.47
CA ALA A 213 -14.23 6.86 -24.44
C ALA A 213 -14.94 7.32 -23.15
N LYS A 214 -14.27 7.24 -21.99
CA LYS A 214 -14.84 7.69 -20.72
C LYS A 214 -15.05 9.21 -20.69
N VAL A 215 -14.10 9.98 -21.21
CA VAL A 215 -14.25 11.44 -21.34
C VAL A 215 -15.44 11.79 -22.24
N LEU A 216 -15.66 11.07 -23.34
CA LEU A 216 -16.83 11.26 -24.20
C LEU A 216 -18.14 10.93 -23.49
N GLU A 217 -18.19 9.82 -22.73
CA GLU A 217 -19.36 9.44 -21.94
C GLU A 217 -19.71 10.52 -20.90
N MET A 218 -18.70 11.13 -20.28
CA MET A 218 -18.87 12.13 -19.23
C MET A 218 -18.99 13.56 -19.73
N LYS A 219 -18.88 13.79 -21.04
CA LYS A 219 -18.78 15.13 -21.66
C LYS A 219 -19.88 16.09 -21.18
N ASP A 220 -21.13 15.63 -21.10
CA ASP A 220 -22.27 16.47 -20.71
C ASP A 220 -22.30 16.82 -19.21
N ALA A 221 -21.52 16.11 -18.40
CA ALA A 221 -21.34 16.39 -16.98
C ALA A 221 -20.14 17.32 -16.70
N LEU A 222 -19.31 17.62 -17.71
CA LEU A 222 -18.14 18.46 -17.55
C LEU A 222 -18.50 19.96 -17.53
N PRO A 223 -17.74 20.78 -16.77
CA PRO A 223 -17.94 22.23 -16.69
C PRO A 223 -17.23 22.95 -17.86
N LEU A 224 -17.60 22.66 -19.12
CA LEU A 224 -16.84 23.06 -20.31
C LEU A 224 -16.64 24.58 -20.50
N ALA A 225 -17.49 25.41 -19.89
CA ALA A 225 -17.37 26.87 -19.91
C ALA A 225 -16.37 27.44 -18.87
N ASP A 226 -15.84 26.60 -17.97
CA ASP A 226 -14.84 26.97 -16.98
C ASP A 226 -13.55 26.18 -17.27
N PRO A 227 -12.50 26.82 -17.81
CA PRO A 227 -11.24 26.14 -18.14
C PRO A 227 -10.57 25.48 -16.93
N LYS A 228 -10.56 26.17 -15.76
CA LYS A 228 -9.96 25.64 -14.53
C LYS A 228 -10.67 24.36 -14.12
N ALA A 229 -12.00 24.42 -14.03
CA ALA A 229 -12.80 23.28 -13.60
C ALA A 229 -12.81 22.15 -14.64
N THR A 230 -12.78 22.49 -15.94
CA THR A 230 -12.66 21.50 -17.02
C THR A 230 -11.37 20.70 -16.87
N CYS A 231 -10.24 21.38 -16.69
CA CYS A 231 -8.94 20.75 -16.47
C CYS A 231 -8.93 19.84 -15.23
N SER A 232 -9.43 20.31 -14.09
CA SER A 232 -9.44 19.49 -12.86
C SER A 232 -10.38 18.28 -12.97
N CYS A 233 -11.53 18.43 -13.62
CA CYS A 233 -12.45 17.32 -13.88
C CYS A 233 -11.85 16.30 -14.85
N LEU A 234 -11.21 16.75 -15.95
CA LEU A 234 -10.49 15.85 -16.86
C LEU A 234 -9.37 15.09 -16.15
N SER A 235 -8.62 15.76 -15.27
CA SER A 235 -7.62 15.11 -14.42
C SER A 235 -8.23 13.97 -13.59
N SER A 236 -9.36 14.23 -12.92
CA SER A 236 -10.08 13.22 -12.13
C SER A 236 -10.59 12.05 -12.98
N VAL A 237 -11.15 12.32 -14.16
CA VAL A 237 -11.62 11.27 -15.09
C VAL A 237 -10.46 10.38 -15.51
N LEU A 238 -9.35 10.97 -15.98
CA LEU A 238 -8.18 10.21 -16.45
C LEU A 238 -7.54 9.38 -15.33
N ALA A 239 -7.40 9.94 -14.13
CA ALA A 239 -6.85 9.22 -12.97
C ALA A 239 -7.66 7.98 -12.58
N LYS A 240 -8.97 7.97 -12.85
CA LYS A 240 -9.88 6.86 -12.53
C LYS A 240 -10.07 5.88 -13.68
N SER A 241 -9.93 6.33 -14.92
CA SER A 241 -10.21 5.52 -16.12
C SER A 241 -8.98 4.89 -16.74
N MET A 242 -7.78 5.42 -16.46
CA MET A 242 -6.53 4.94 -17.05
C MET A 242 -5.71 4.13 -16.03
N GLY A 243 -5.18 3.00 -16.48
CA GLY A 243 -4.18 2.25 -15.75
C GLY A 243 -2.76 2.82 -15.92
N GLY A 244 -1.85 2.35 -15.09
CA GLY A 244 -0.41 2.59 -15.24
C GLY A 244 0.04 4.04 -15.05
N SER A 245 1.29 4.30 -15.44
CA SER A 245 1.90 5.63 -15.35
C SER A 245 1.23 6.67 -16.26
N SER A 246 0.69 6.26 -17.41
CA SER A 246 0.04 7.15 -18.38
C SER A 246 -1.15 7.89 -17.79
N GLY A 247 -1.99 7.20 -17.01
CA GLY A 247 -3.12 7.80 -16.31
C GLY A 247 -2.70 8.85 -15.28
N VAL A 248 -1.71 8.50 -14.47
CA VAL A 248 -1.14 9.40 -13.46
C VAL A 248 -0.53 10.64 -14.13
N LEU A 249 0.32 10.47 -15.14
CA LEU A 249 1.02 11.58 -15.80
C LEU A 249 0.07 12.53 -16.54
N LEU A 250 -0.92 12.01 -17.27
CA LEU A 250 -1.91 12.86 -17.92
C LEU A 250 -2.82 13.56 -16.89
N SER A 251 -3.18 12.88 -15.79
CA SER A 251 -3.92 13.54 -14.71
C SER A 251 -3.13 14.69 -14.09
N ILE A 252 -1.82 14.53 -13.90
CA ILE A 252 -0.91 15.58 -13.39
C ILE A 252 -0.85 16.73 -14.39
N MET A 253 -0.76 16.45 -15.69
CA MET A 253 -0.75 17.48 -16.73
C MET A 253 -1.99 18.37 -16.66
N PHE A 254 -3.19 17.76 -16.67
CA PHE A 254 -4.44 18.51 -16.58
C PHE A 254 -4.61 19.21 -15.22
N MET A 255 -4.11 18.63 -14.13
CA MET A 255 -4.08 19.32 -12.83
C MET A 255 -3.14 20.53 -12.85
N GLY A 256 -1.99 20.43 -13.50
CA GLY A 256 -1.05 21.54 -13.72
C GLY A 256 -1.69 22.67 -14.55
N MET A 257 -2.42 22.32 -15.62
CA MET A 257 -3.21 23.28 -16.40
C MET A 257 -4.25 24.00 -15.51
N SER A 258 -4.98 23.25 -14.67
CA SER A 258 -5.96 23.83 -13.73
C SER A 258 -5.29 24.82 -12.76
N GLY A 259 -4.15 24.45 -12.19
CA GLY A 259 -3.35 25.32 -11.32
C GLY A 259 -2.83 26.57 -12.03
N SER A 260 -2.55 26.50 -13.33
CA SER A 260 -2.16 27.68 -14.14
C SER A 260 -3.31 28.69 -14.28
N PHE A 261 -4.53 28.21 -14.58
CA PHE A 261 -5.72 29.08 -14.60
C PHE A 261 -6.00 29.68 -13.22
N GLU A 262 -5.84 28.92 -12.14
CA GLU A 262 -5.99 29.43 -10.78
C GLU A 262 -4.99 30.54 -10.45
N LYS A 263 -3.70 30.33 -10.72
CA LYS A 263 -2.64 31.32 -10.45
C LYS A 263 -2.80 32.59 -11.28
N SER A 264 -3.19 32.46 -12.55
CA SER A 264 -3.34 33.60 -13.46
C SER A 264 -4.64 34.38 -13.27
N GLY A 265 -5.67 33.75 -12.67
CA GLY A 265 -7.01 34.32 -12.53
C GLY A 265 -7.76 34.51 -13.86
N LYS A 266 -7.20 34.02 -14.98
CA LYS A 266 -7.81 34.07 -16.31
C LYS A 266 -8.95 33.07 -16.41
N LYS A 267 -9.99 33.42 -17.18
CA LYS A 267 -11.24 32.64 -17.23
C LYS A 267 -11.56 32.09 -18.61
N ALA A 268 -10.78 32.43 -19.63
CA ALA A 268 -11.01 31.96 -20.99
C ALA A 268 -9.78 31.24 -21.56
N TRP A 269 -10.03 30.20 -22.36
CA TRP A 269 -8.99 29.44 -23.07
C TRP A 269 -8.11 30.31 -23.97
N SER A 270 -8.68 31.35 -24.60
CA SER A 270 -7.94 32.28 -25.46
C SER A 270 -6.97 33.19 -24.70
N GLU A 271 -7.15 33.37 -23.40
CA GLU A 271 -6.30 34.25 -22.59
C GLU A 271 -5.06 33.54 -22.05
N ALA A 272 -5.17 32.24 -21.74
CA ALA A 272 -4.13 31.51 -21.01
C ALA A 272 -3.97 30.03 -21.41
N GLY A 273 -4.71 29.52 -22.41
CA GLY A 273 -4.70 28.09 -22.76
C GLY A 273 -3.33 27.55 -23.16
N ALA A 274 -2.56 28.31 -23.93
CA ALA A 274 -1.20 27.93 -24.33
C ALA A 274 -0.26 27.84 -23.12
N GLN A 275 -0.27 28.87 -22.26
CA GLN A 275 0.52 28.87 -21.03
C GLN A 275 0.09 27.74 -20.08
N ALA A 276 -1.22 27.49 -19.94
CA ALA A 276 -1.73 26.42 -19.12
C ALA A 276 -1.25 25.05 -19.61
N LEU A 277 -1.24 24.81 -20.93
CA LEU A 277 -0.70 23.58 -21.51
C LEU A 277 0.80 23.43 -21.21
N MET A 278 1.59 24.51 -21.35
CA MET A 278 3.02 24.49 -21.01
C MET A 278 3.23 24.17 -19.53
N ASP A 279 2.48 24.81 -18.63
CA ASP A 279 2.56 24.56 -17.18
C ASP A 279 2.14 23.12 -16.83
N GLY A 280 1.14 22.57 -17.53
CA GLY A 280 0.72 21.18 -17.41
C GLY A 280 1.80 20.20 -17.88
N LEU A 281 2.42 20.45 -19.02
CA LEU A 281 3.53 19.64 -19.53
C LEU A 281 4.74 19.72 -18.60
N GLN A 282 5.04 20.90 -18.04
CA GLN A 282 6.09 21.04 -17.04
C GLN A 282 5.79 20.22 -15.79
N ALA A 283 4.56 20.27 -15.27
CA ALA A 283 4.16 19.45 -14.13
C ALA A 283 4.31 17.94 -14.42
N MET A 284 3.98 17.51 -15.65
CA MET A 284 4.18 16.13 -16.07
C MET A 284 5.67 15.76 -16.12
N MET A 285 6.53 16.64 -16.65
CA MET A 285 7.98 16.41 -16.71
C MET A 285 8.60 16.35 -15.31
N ASP A 286 8.20 17.25 -14.42
CA ASP A 286 8.68 17.29 -13.03
C ASP A 286 8.31 16.02 -12.27
N ALA A 287 7.10 15.49 -12.49
CA ALA A 287 6.64 14.26 -11.84
C ALA A 287 7.19 12.97 -12.50
N GLY A 288 7.27 12.95 -13.82
CA GLY A 288 7.67 11.77 -14.60
C GLY A 288 9.18 11.62 -14.79
N GLY A 289 9.96 12.70 -14.60
CA GLY A 289 11.41 12.74 -14.81
C GLY A 289 11.85 12.66 -16.29
N ALA A 290 10.91 12.59 -17.23
CA ALA A 290 11.17 12.61 -18.66
C ALA A 290 11.23 14.04 -19.19
N ALA A 291 12.02 14.24 -20.25
CA ALA A 291 12.11 15.49 -21.00
C ALA A 291 12.03 15.22 -22.51
N ARG A 292 11.99 16.29 -23.30
CA ARG A 292 12.20 16.18 -24.76
C ARG A 292 13.49 15.41 -25.05
N GLY A 293 13.42 14.46 -25.98
CA GLY A 293 14.46 13.50 -26.31
C GLY A 293 14.31 12.13 -25.63
N SER A 294 13.40 12.00 -24.65
CA SER A 294 13.24 10.76 -23.86
C SER A 294 12.41 9.68 -24.56
N ARG A 295 11.99 9.90 -25.81
CA ARG A 295 11.14 9.00 -26.61
C ARG A 295 9.78 8.76 -25.96
N THR A 296 9.15 9.85 -25.51
CA THR A 296 7.80 9.86 -24.91
C THR A 296 6.88 10.79 -25.70
N MET A 297 5.61 10.89 -25.32
CA MET A 297 4.69 11.87 -25.93
C MET A 297 5.15 13.33 -25.79
N LEU A 298 6.05 13.64 -24.85
CA LEU A 298 6.66 14.96 -24.70
C LEU A 298 7.44 15.40 -25.94
N ASP A 299 7.99 14.45 -26.71
CA ASP A 299 8.71 14.73 -27.96
C ASP A 299 7.83 15.36 -29.02
N ALA A 300 6.51 15.14 -28.95
CA ALA A 300 5.52 15.74 -29.83
C ALA A 300 4.75 16.88 -29.15
N LEU A 301 4.39 16.72 -27.88
CA LEU A 301 3.55 17.69 -27.16
C LEU A 301 4.26 18.99 -26.82
N VAL A 302 5.53 18.93 -26.40
CA VAL A 302 6.29 20.15 -26.04
C VAL A 302 6.47 21.06 -27.25
N PRO A 303 6.97 20.59 -28.42
CA PRO A 303 7.06 21.45 -29.60
C PRO A 303 5.71 21.97 -30.10
N ALA A 304 4.63 21.19 -29.93
CA ALA A 304 3.29 21.64 -30.29
C ALA A 304 2.81 22.78 -29.38
N ALA A 305 3.07 22.69 -28.07
CA ALA A 305 2.70 23.71 -27.10
C ALA A 305 3.53 25.00 -27.24
N GLU A 306 4.82 24.88 -27.58
CA GLU A 306 5.70 26.02 -27.87
C GLU A 306 5.28 26.82 -29.11
N ALA A 307 4.53 26.21 -30.02
CA ALA A 307 4.10 26.83 -31.27
C ALA A 307 2.73 27.53 -31.22
N LEU A 308 2.01 27.43 -30.09
CA LEU A 308 0.71 28.07 -29.85
C LEU A 308 0.87 29.53 -29.38
#